data_AF-A0A0M0BEH0-F1
#
_entry.id   AF-A0A0M0BEH0-F1
#
_cell.length_a   1.000
_cell.length_b   1.000
_cell.length_c   1.000
_cell.angle_alpha   90.00
_cell.angle_beta   90.00
_cell.angle_gamma   90.00
#
_symmetry.space_group_name_H-M   'P 1'
#
loop_
_entity.id
_entity.type
_entity.pdbx_description
1 polymer ?
#
loop_
_entity_poly.entity_id
_entity_poly.type
_entity_poly.pdbx_seq_one_letter_code
_entity_poly.pdbx_strand_id
1 'polypeptide(L)' 'MDDVLIQSCFNIRSKDFIAKIEDMTRKKTGRRVYLNDIKTRDLMKQLNKFFESHVEIARM' A
#
# COMPACT_ATOMS: atom_id res chain seq x y z
N MET A 1 -9.96 5.22 -4.19
CA MET A 1 -8.80 4.69 -3.43
C MET A 1 -8.92 3.19 -3.27
N ASP A 2 -10.06 2.70 -2.78
CA ASP A 2 -10.29 1.27 -2.56
C ASP A 2 -10.10 0.43 -3.83
N ASP A 3 -10.60 0.88 -4.99
CA ASP A 3 -10.43 0.15 -6.25
C ASP A 3 -8.96 -0.07 -6.63
N VAL A 4 -8.10 0.93 -6.44
CA VAL A 4 -6.66 0.83 -6.70
C VAL A 4 -6.01 -0.16 -5.73
N LEU A 5 -6.39 -0.11 -4.45
CA LEU A 5 -5.86 -1.02 -3.45
C LEU A 5 -6.31 -2.46 -3.71
N ILE A 6 -7.58 -2.68 -4.00
CA ILE A 6 -8.13 -3.99 -4.36
C ILE A 6 -7.40 -4.57 -5.57
N GLN A 7 -7.20 -3.77 -6.62
CA GLN A 7 -6.43 -4.18 -7.80
C GLN A 7 -4.99 -4.56 -7.45
N SER A 8 -4.33 -3.76 -6.62
CA SER A 8 -2.95 -4.05 -6.18
C SER A 8 -2.85 -5.35 -5.37
N CYS A 9 -3.88 -5.67 -4.56
CA CYS A 9 -3.91 -6.84 -3.69
C CYS A 9 -4.01 -8.18 -4.42
N PHE A 10 -4.58 -8.23 -5.63
CA PHE A 10 -4.72 -9.50 -6.39
C PHE A 10 -3.39 -10.22 -6.64
N ASN A 11 -2.28 -9.48 -6.76
CA ASN A 11 -0.97 -10.03 -7.10
C ASN A 11 0.04 -9.99 -5.95
N ILE A 12 -0.44 -9.83 -4.71
CA ILE A 12 0.39 -9.83 -3.50
C ILE A 12 0.32 -11.23 -2.87
N ARG A 13 1.48 -11.76 -2.48
CA ARG A 13 1.62 -13.06 -1.80
C ARG A 13 2.27 -12.87 -0.43
N SER A 14 2.19 -13.88 0.44
CA SER A 14 2.79 -13.81 1.79
C SER A 14 4.29 -13.47 1.76
N LYS A 15 5.02 -13.93 0.74
CA LYS A 15 6.45 -13.62 0.54
C LYS A 15 6.75 -12.14 0.26
N ASP A 16 5.72 -11.39 -0.14
CA ASP A 16 5.85 -9.97 -0.43
C ASP A 16 5.75 -9.11 0.84
N PHE A 17 5.53 -9.75 1.99
CA PHE A 17 5.49 -9.09 3.29
C PHE A 17 6.72 -9.41 4.13
N ILE A 18 7.15 -8.42 4.92
CA ILE A 18 8.21 -8.54 5.91
C ILE A 18 7.63 -8.25 7.30
N ALA A 19 7.95 -9.09 8.28
CA ALA A 19 7.58 -8.87 9.66
C ALA A 19 8.76 -8.27 10.44
N LYS A 20 8.51 -7.19 11.18
CA LYS A 20 9.51 -6.55 12.05
C LYS A 20 8.95 -6.46 13.47
N ILE A 21 9.82 -6.70 14.44
CA ILE A 21 9.52 -6.42 15.84
C ILE A 21 9.94 -4.97 16.08
N GLU A 22 9.00 -4.17 16.56
CA GLU A 22 9.21 -2.74 16.77
C GLU A 22 8.65 -2.31 18.12
N ASP A 23 9.30 -1.31 18.71
CA ASP A 23 8.80 -0.65 19.91
C ASP A 23 7.59 0.21 19.54
N MET A 24 6.41 -0.21 19.99
CA MET A 24 5.14 0.46 19.70
C MET A 24 4.89 1.62 20.67
N THR A 25 5.23 1.43 21.95
CA THR A 25 5.12 2.42 23.03
C THR A 25 6.18 2.18 24.10
N ARG A 26 6.34 3.09 25.07
CA ARG A 26 7.37 3.10 26.14
C ARG A 26 7.65 1.76 26.86
N LYS A 27 6.75 0.77 26.79
CA LYS A 27 6.93 -0.57 27.40
C LYS A 27 6.38 -1.73 26.56
N LYS A 28 6.06 -1.52 25.27
CA LYS A 28 5.41 -2.55 24.45
C LYS A 28 6.14 -2.73 23.12
N THR A 29 6.71 -3.91 22.95
CA THR A 29 7.15 -4.40 21.64
C THR A 29 5.98 -5.05 20.91
N GLY A 30 5.89 -4.84 19.61
CA GLY A 30 4.86 -5.40 18.75
C GLY A 30 5.45 -5.92 17.45
N ARG A 31 4.78 -6.91 16.84
CA ARG A 31 5.12 -7.37 15.50
C ARG A 31 4.28 -6.58 14.49
N ARG A 32 4.94 -5.88 13.57
CA ARG A 32 4.30 -5.21 12.44
C ARG A 32 4.66 -5.92 11.15
N VAL A 33 3.70 -5.96 10.23
CA VAL A 33 3.85 -6.55 8.90
C VAL A 33 3.82 -5.41 7.89
N TYR A 34 4.81 -5.40 7.02
CA TYR A 34 5.01 -4.39 6.00
C TYR A 34 5.05 -5.04 4.63
N LEU A 35 4.63 -4.34 3.59
CA LEU A 35 5.02 -4.71 2.22
C LEU A 35 6.53 -4.57 2.08
N ASN A 36 7.15 -5.47 1.34
CA ASN A 36 8.56 -5.33 0.98
C ASN A 36 8.77 -4.11 0.07
N ASP A 37 10.02 -3.71 -0.10
CA ASP A 37 10.36 -2.49 -0.84
C ASP A 37 9.96 -2.58 -2.32
N ILE A 38 9.95 -3.79 -2.89
CA ILE A 38 9.58 -4.03 -4.30
C ILE A 38 8.09 -3.72 -4.49
N LYS A 39 7.22 -4.32 -3.68
CA LYS A 39 5.77 -4.10 -3.76
C LYS A 39 5.36 -2.72 -3.27
N THR A 40 6.06 -2.17 -2.28
CA THR A 40 5.86 -0.79 -1.84
C THR A 40 6.10 0.18 -3.00
N ARG A 41 7.21 0.02 -3.73
CA ARG A 41 7.52 0.87 -4.89
C ARG A 41 6.51 0.71 -6.01
N ASP A 42 6.06 -0.50 -6.28
CA ASP A 42 5.04 -0.78 -7.30
C ASP A 42 3.70 -0.12 -6.96
N LEU A 43 3.22 -0.29 -5.72
CA LEU A 43 2.01 0.36 -5.22
C LEU A 43 2.09 1.89 -5.32
N MET A 44 3.21 2.48 -4.93
CA MET A 44 3.39 3.94 -4.99
C MET A 44 3.33 4.47 -6.43
N LYS A 45 3.86 3.72 -7.42
CA LYS A 45 3.72 4.11 -8.84
C LYS A 45 2.27 4.09 -9.31
N GLN A 46 1.52 3.05 -8.93
CA GLN A 46 0.11 2.93 -9.29
C GLN A 46 -0.74 4.03 -8.65
N LEU A 47 -0.47 4.35 -7.37
CA LEU A 47 -1.12 5.44 -6.66
C LEU A 47 -0.83 6.80 -7.29
N ASN A 48 0.43 7.09 -7.61
CA ASN A 48 0.78 8.35 -8.27
C ASN A 48 0.07 8.49 -9.62
N LYS A 49 0.04 7.42 -10.43
CA LYS A 49 -0.70 7.42 -11.69
C LYS A 49 -2.20 7.64 -11.49
N PHE A 50 -2.79 7.08 -10.44
CA PHE A 50 -4.18 7.31 -10.09
C PHE A 50 -4.44 8.79 -9.72
N PHE A 51 -3.56 9.39 -8.91
CA PHE A 51 -3.69 10.80 -8.55
C PHE A 51 -3.49 11.77 -9.72
N GLU A 52 -2.67 11.40 -10.70
CA GLU A 52 -2.49 12.15 -11.95
C GLU A 52 -3.62 11.93 -12.97
N SER A 53 -4.50 10.95 -12.72
CA SER A 53 -5.62 10.69 -13.62
C SER A 53 -6.66 11.82 -13.56
N HIS A 54 -7.12 12.24 -14.72
CA HIS A 54 -8.14 13.29 -14.84
C HIS A 54 -9.51 12.63 -14.88
N VAL A 55 -10.41 13.09 -14.02
CA VAL A 55 -11.82 12.70 -14.06
C VAL A 55 -12.59 13.82 -14.73
N GLU A 56 -13.32 13.49 -15.81
CA GLU A 56 -14.24 14.44 -16.43
C GLU A 56 -15.38 14.73 -15.46
N ILE A 57 -15.46 15.99 -15.02
CA ILE A 57 -16.58 16.47 -14.22
C ILE A 57 -17.61 17.02 -15.20
N ALA A 58 -18.67 16.25 -15.44
CA ALA A 58 -19.81 16.71 -16.22
C ALA A 58 -20.40 17.97 -15.54
N ARG A 59 -20.30 19.11 -16.20
CA ARG A 59 -21.02 20.31 -15.79
C ARG A 59 -22.45 20.17 -16.29
N MET A 60 -23.38 19.94 -15.37
CA MET A 60 -24.80 20.20 -15.60
C MET A 60 -25.01 21.70 -15.82
#